data_AF-A0AA96W839-F1
#
_entry.id   AF-A0AA96W839-F1
#
_cell.length_a   1.000
_cell.length_b   1.000
_cell.length_c   1.000
_cell.angle_alpha   90.00
_cell.angle_beta   90.00
_cell.angle_gamma   90.00
#
_symmetry.space_group_name_H-M   'P 1'
#
loop_
_entity.id
_entity.type
_entity.pdbx_description
1 polymer ?
#
loop_
_entity_poly.entity_id
_entity_poly.type
_entity_poly.pdbx_seq_one_letter_code
_entity_poly.pdbx_strand_id
1 'polypeptide(L)'
;MTEQEIVEAERAVEVAESRLDTAEAHHATAGSPTAVTELRAARADANDARDRLRRLKSAWAKEQADEARRAAAEAVYPQRKREALVQQLADARDEAAYAVAALDKAAAVALAAVAGYGAVVRQVSGELLGAGLRAGDGGVDGGTAAGTVHLGGETWRAADPGSLVAAVMQAAVAAHDRRHVFAQARWGQMGGLVEAQARAELLARAAGR
;
A
#
# COMPACT_ATOMS: atom_id res chain seq x y z
N MET A 1 15.08 3.57 29.49
CA MET A 1 16.34 4.10 30.05
C MET A 1 15.96 4.96 31.24
N THR A 2 16.72 4.92 32.33
CA THR A 2 16.31 5.60 33.56
C THR A 2 17.22 6.79 33.86
N GLU A 3 16.69 7.81 34.52
CA GLU A 3 17.48 8.94 35.05
C GLU A 3 18.64 8.44 35.92
N GLN A 4 18.44 7.32 36.61
CA GLN A 4 19.47 6.65 37.40
C GLN A 4 20.66 6.16 36.55
N GLU A 5 20.45 5.65 35.34
CA GLU A 5 21.54 5.23 34.43
C GLU A 5 22.41 6.42 33.98
N ILE A 6 21.83 7.61 33.85
CA ILE A 6 22.57 8.84 33.54
C ILE A 6 23.40 9.27 34.75
N VAL A 7 22.81 9.29 35.94
CA VAL A 7 23.52 9.65 37.18
C VAL A 7 24.69 8.70 37.46
N GLU A 8 24.51 7.41 37.23
CA GLU A 8 25.58 6.42 37.34
C GLU A 8 26.68 6.63 36.29
N ALA A 9 26.32 7.01 35.06
CA ALA A 9 27.28 7.35 34.02
C ALA A 9 28.03 8.67 34.28
N GLU A 10 27.39 9.67 34.89
CA GLU A 10 28.03 10.92 35.34
C GLU A 10 29.09 10.63 36.40
N ARG A 11 28.74 9.84 37.42
CA ARG A 11 29.70 9.38 38.44
C ARG A 11 30.86 8.59 37.83
N ALA A 12 30.60 7.74 36.83
CA ALA A 12 31.64 6.99 36.15
C ALA A 12 32.60 7.90 35.37
N VAL A 13 32.10 8.99 34.77
CA VAL A 13 32.95 10.02 34.14
C VAL A 13 33.81 10.71 35.19
N GLU A 14 33.24 11.18 36.30
CA GLU A 14 33.99 11.84 37.38
C GLU A 14 35.13 10.96 37.91
N VAL A 15 34.86 9.66 38.12
CA VAL A 15 35.88 8.69 38.56
C VAL A 15 36.96 8.48 37.50
N ALA A 16 36.59 8.37 36.22
CA ALA A 16 37.55 8.19 35.13
C ALA A 16 38.42 9.43 34.89
N GLU A 17 37.86 10.64 35.04
CA GLU A 17 38.57 11.91 34.95
C GLU A 17 39.57 12.07 36.10
N SER A 18 39.17 11.76 37.34
CA SER A 18 40.09 11.77 38.48
C SER A 18 41.27 10.80 38.31
N ARG A 19 41.04 9.62 37.72
CA ARG A 19 42.10 8.66 37.37
C ARG A 19 43.02 9.18 36.28
N LEU A 20 42.46 9.86 35.27
CA LEU A 20 43.23 10.51 34.22
C LEU A 20 44.15 11.60 34.79
N ASP A 21 43.63 12.48 35.63
CA ASP A 21 44.42 13.53 36.28
C ASP A 21 45.59 12.94 37.10
N THR A 22 45.33 11.84 37.82
CA THR A 22 46.35 11.12 38.58
C THR A 22 47.41 10.52 37.66
N ALA A 23 47.01 9.90 36.55
CA ALA A 23 47.94 9.30 35.58
C ALA A 23 48.76 10.37 34.84
N GLU A 24 48.19 11.55 34.57
CA GLU A 24 48.92 12.69 33.98
C GLU A 24 49.99 13.22 34.93
N ALA A 25 49.67 13.37 36.22
CA ALA A 25 50.64 13.76 37.24
C ALA A 25 51.77 12.72 37.40
N HIS A 26 51.44 11.43 37.38
CA HIS A 26 52.43 10.36 37.46
C HIS A 26 53.34 10.31 36.22
N HIS A 27 52.77 10.43 35.02
CA HIS A 27 53.54 10.47 33.78
C HIS A 27 54.50 11.67 33.73
N ALA A 28 54.06 12.85 34.18
CA ALA A 28 54.88 14.07 34.22
C ALA A 28 56.12 13.95 35.13
N THR A 29 56.08 13.04 36.12
CA THR A 29 57.14 12.89 37.13
C THR A 29 58.01 11.66 36.93
N ALA A 30 57.45 10.53 36.47
CA ALA A 30 58.17 9.25 36.41
C ALA A 30 58.87 8.96 35.06
N GLY A 31 58.38 9.51 33.93
CA GLY A 31 58.99 9.35 32.61
C GLY A 31 59.15 7.90 32.10
N SER A 32 58.49 6.93 32.71
CA SER A 32 58.69 5.49 32.44
C SER A 32 57.71 4.93 31.38
N PRO A 33 58.07 3.85 30.67
CA PRO A 33 57.15 3.17 29.74
C PRO A 33 55.83 2.72 30.38
N THR A 34 55.87 2.36 31.67
CA THR A 34 54.68 2.00 32.45
C THR A 34 53.76 3.21 32.63
N ALA A 35 54.30 4.37 33.01
CA ALA A 35 53.51 5.59 33.20
C ALA A 35 52.87 6.08 31.88
N VAL A 36 53.54 5.88 30.73
CA VAL A 36 52.95 6.14 29.40
C VAL A 36 51.77 5.21 29.11
N THR A 37 51.88 3.93 29.49
CA THR A 37 50.83 2.92 29.27
C THR A 37 49.61 3.19 30.15
N GLU A 38 49.83 3.52 31.43
CA GLU A 38 48.80 3.92 32.39
C GLU A 38 48.05 5.18 31.92
N LEU A 39 48.78 6.20 31.44
CA LEU A 39 48.17 7.41 30.90
C LEU A 39 47.31 7.12 29.67
N ARG A 40 47.77 6.26 28.75
CA ARG A 40 46.97 5.87 27.57
C ARG A 40 45.69 5.14 27.98
N ALA A 41 45.78 4.22 28.94
CA ALA A 41 44.62 3.50 29.45
C ALA A 41 43.61 4.46 30.11
N ALA A 42 44.07 5.34 31.00
CA ALA A 42 43.20 6.32 31.68
C ALA A 42 42.53 7.29 30.70
N ARG A 43 43.22 7.68 29.62
CA ARG A 43 42.62 8.49 28.53
C ARG A 43 41.55 7.74 27.77
N ALA A 44 41.78 6.47 27.45
CA ALA A 44 40.79 5.63 26.79
C ALA A 44 39.54 5.48 27.66
N ASP A 45 39.72 5.14 28.94
CA ASP A 45 38.63 4.97 29.91
C ASP A 45 37.80 6.27 30.09
N ALA A 46 38.46 7.42 30.20
CA ALA A 46 37.77 8.71 30.33
C ALA A 46 36.99 9.07 29.06
N ASN A 47 37.54 8.81 27.87
CA ASN A 47 36.84 9.05 26.60
C ASN A 47 35.63 8.13 26.45
N ASP A 48 35.78 6.83 26.77
CA ASP A 48 34.68 5.86 26.70
C ASP A 48 33.56 6.21 27.69
N ALA A 49 33.91 6.64 28.90
CA ALA A 49 32.94 7.10 29.89
C ALA A 49 32.16 8.34 29.40
N ARG A 50 32.86 9.34 28.84
CA ARG A 50 32.24 10.56 28.28
C ARG A 50 31.33 10.22 27.10
N ASP A 51 31.77 9.35 26.19
CA ASP A 51 30.98 8.94 25.03
C ASP A 51 29.75 8.12 25.40
N ARG A 52 29.87 7.26 26.42
CA ARG A 52 28.72 6.57 27.01
C ARG A 52 27.72 7.57 27.58
N LEU A 53 28.16 8.53 28.40
CA LEU A 53 27.30 9.56 28.98
C LEU A 53 26.61 10.40 27.89
N ARG A 54 27.35 10.82 26.86
CA ARG A 54 26.80 11.58 25.73
C ARG A 54 25.70 10.80 25.00
N ARG A 55 25.92 9.50 24.74
CA ARG A 55 24.92 8.63 24.09
C ARG A 55 23.67 8.49 24.94
N LEU A 56 23.82 8.26 26.24
CA LEU A 56 22.69 8.15 27.18
C LEU A 56 21.89 9.45 27.25
N LYS A 57 22.55 10.61 27.40
CA LYS A 57 21.88 11.92 27.40
C LYS A 57 21.14 12.20 26.09
N SER A 58 21.74 11.87 24.95
CA SER A 58 21.12 12.05 23.64
C SER A 58 19.90 11.16 23.46
N ALA A 59 19.99 9.91 23.88
CA ALA A 59 18.89 8.97 23.82
C ALA A 59 17.74 9.42 24.76
N TRP A 60 18.05 9.93 25.95
CA TRP A 60 17.05 10.37 26.91
C TRP A 60 16.34 11.63 26.43
N ALA A 61 17.07 12.58 25.87
CA ALA A 61 16.48 13.74 25.22
C ALA A 61 15.52 13.35 24.09
N LYS A 62 15.86 12.32 23.30
CA LYS A 62 14.97 11.79 22.27
C LYS A 62 13.71 11.16 22.87
N GLU A 63 13.86 10.33 23.91
CA GLU A 63 12.74 9.68 24.61
C GLU A 63 11.78 10.73 25.20
N GLN A 64 12.31 11.76 25.85
CA GLN A 64 11.53 12.88 26.38
C GLN A 64 10.83 13.69 25.27
N ALA A 65 11.52 13.94 24.15
CA ALA A 65 10.92 14.63 23.02
C ALA A 65 9.80 13.81 22.36
N ASP A 66 9.97 12.49 22.24
CA ASP A 66 8.96 11.59 21.70
C ASP A 66 7.76 11.45 22.64
N GLU A 67 7.99 11.41 23.96
CA GLU A 67 6.92 11.41 24.96
C GLU A 67 6.14 12.74 24.95
N ALA A 68 6.83 13.88 24.89
CA ALA A 68 6.19 15.19 24.74
C ALA A 68 5.36 15.29 23.45
N ARG A 69 5.86 14.74 22.34
CA ARG A 69 5.12 14.66 21.06
C ARG A 69 3.90 13.77 21.19
N ARG A 70 4.01 12.61 21.86
CA ARG A 70 2.87 11.72 22.13
C ARG A 70 1.82 12.45 22.97
N ALA A 71 2.21 13.01 24.11
CA ALA A 71 1.30 13.76 24.98
C ALA A 71 0.60 14.91 24.22
N ALA A 72 1.33 15.66 23.39
CA ALA A 72 0.74 16.69 22.55
C ALA A 72 -0.24 16.12 21.51
N ALA A 73 0.09 14.98 20.87
CA ALA A 73 -0.80 14.30 19.95
C ALA A 73 -2.06 13.76 20.65
N GLU A 74 -1.94 13.24 21.88
CA GLU A 74 -3.07 12.78 22.69
C GLU A 74 -3.99 13.92 23.11
N ALA A 75 -3.44 15.11 23.39
CA ALA A 75 -4.23 16.30 23.66
C ALA A 75 -5.05 16.75 22.43
N VAL A 76 -4.48 16.64 21.21
CA VAL A 76 -5.17 16.99 19.95
C VAL A 76 -6.16 15.91 19.51
N TYR A 77 -5.85 14.64 19.81
CA TYR A 77 -6.66 13.47 19.53
C TYR A 77 -6.95 12.70 20.82
N PRO A 78 -7.86 13.23 21.65
CA PRO A 78 -8.29 12.52 22.85
C PRO A 78 -8.95 11.20 22.47
N GLN A 79 -8.95 10.24 23.39
CA GLN A 79 -9.43 8.87 23.14
C GLN A 79 -10.79 8.83 22.43
N ARG A 80 -11.77 9.60 22.89
CA ARG A 80 -13.10 9.68 22.25
C ARG A 80 -13.05 10.10 20.77
N LYS A 81 -12.17 11.05 20.42
CA LYS A 81 -11.97 11.48 19.03
C LYS A 81 -11.28 10.39 18.21
N ARG A 82 -10.35 9.63 18.81
CA ARG A 82 -9.74 8.47 18.16
C ARG A 82 -10.76 7.35 17.91
N GLU A 83 -11.61 7.04 18.88
CA GLU A 83 -12.70 6.08 18.74
C GLU A 83 -13.69 6.50 17.64
N ALA A 84 -14.07 7.77 17.59
CA ALA A 84 -14.92 8.30 16.52
C ALA A 84 -14.25 8.19 15.13
N LEU A 85 -12.95 8.46 15.02
CA LEU A 85 -12.20 8.27 13.78
C LEU A 85 -12.11 6.80 13.37
N VAL A 86 -11.90 5.89 14.32
CA VAL A 86 -11.89 4.44 14.07
C VAL A 86 -13.25 4.00 13.52
N GLN A 87 -14.35 4.47 14.12
CA GLN A 87 -15.69 4.17 13.62
C GLN A 87 -15.91 4.75 12.22
N GLN A 88 -15.54 6.01 11.99
CA GLN A 88 -15.64 6.64 10.66
C GLN A 88 -14.86 5.87 9.59
N LEU A 89 -13.65 5.40 9.92
CA LEU A 89 -12.85 4.58 9.02
C LEU A 89 -13.47 3.20 8.78
N ALA A 90 -14.06 2.59 9.81
CA ALA A 90 -14.77 1.32 9.69
C ALA A 90 -16.00 1.46 8.79
N ASP A 91 -16.81 2.50 8.99
CA ASP A 91 -18.00 2.79 8.19
C ASP A 91 -17.63 3.03 6.71
N ALA A 92 -16.63 3.86 6.45
CA ALA A 92 -16.15 4.13 5.09
C ALA A 92 -15.58 2.88 4.40
N ARG A 93 -14.86 2.03 5.15
CA ARG A 93 -14.36 0.75 4.65
C ARG A 93 -15.52 -0.19 4.29
N ASP A 94 -16.51 -0.28 5.16
CA ASP A 94 -17.64 -1.19 4.96
C ASP A 94 -18.53 -0.70 3.80
N GLU A 95 -18.75 0.61 3.66
CA GLU A 95 -19.41 1.21 2.49
C GLU A 95 -18.67 0.90 1.19
N ALA A 96 -17.34 1.06 1.17
CA ALA A 96 -16.53 0.69 0.02
C ALA A 96 -16.63 -0.81 -0.30
N ALA A 97 -16.66 -1.68 0.72
CA ALA A 97 -16.84 -3.11 0.56
C ALA A 97 -18.19 -3.47 -0.08
N TYR A 98 -19.27 -2.83 0.36
CA TYR A 98 -20.60 -3.01 -0.24
C TYR A 98 -20.64 -2.56 -1.70
N ALA A 99 -20.02 -1.42 -2.02
CA ALA A 99 -19.96 -0.92 -3.39
C ALA A 99 -19.20 -1.89 -4.32
N VAL A 100 -18.08 -2.45 -3.85
CA VAL A 100 -17.30 -3.45 -4.61
C VAL A 100 -18.09 -4.74 -4.80
N ALA A 101 -18.77 -5.24 -3.77
CA ALA A 101 -19.61 -6.44 -3.88
C ALA A 101 -20.80 -6.23 -4.83
N ALA A 102 -21.41 -5.05 -4.82
CA ALA A 102 -22.47 -4.69 -5.75
C ALA A 102 -21.96 -4.61 -7.20
N LEU A 103 -20.76 -4.05 -7.42
CA LEU A 103 -20.11 -4.02 -8.72
C LEU A 103 -19.80 -5.43 -9.24
N ASP A 104 -19.28 -6.32 -8.40
CA ASP A 104 -18.99 -7.71 -8.77
C ASP A 104 -20.24 -8.44 -9.26
N LYS A 105 -21.34 -8.32 -8.50
CA LYS A 105 -22.65 -8.87 -8.88
C LYS A 105 -23.16 -8.27 -10.20
N ALA A 106 -23.08 -6.96 -10.36
CA ALA A 106 -23.52 -6.28 -11.58
C ALA A 106 -22.68 -6.70 -12.80
N ALA A 107 -21.36 -6.82 -12.63
CA ALA A 107 -20.44 -7.28 -13.67
C ALA A 107 -20.76 -8.73 -14.10
N ALA A 108 -21.01 -9.63 -13.15
CA ALA A 108 -21.40 -11.01 -13.46
C ALA A 108 -22.71 -11.08 -14.26
N VAL A 109 -23.72 -10.29 -13.89
CA VAL A 109 -24.99 -10.20 -14.63
C VAL A 109 -24.79 -9.65 -16.04
N ALA A 110 -24.00 -8.58 -16.18
CA ALA A 110 -23.70 -7.98 -17.48
C ALA A 110 -22.94 -8.96 -18.40
N LEU A 111 -21.91 -9.63 -17.86
CA LEU A 111 -21.13 -10.64 -18.60
C LEU A 111 -22.03 -11.77 -19.11
N ALA A 112 -22.91 -12.30 -18.26
CA ALA A 112 -23.84 -13.37 -18.64
C ALA A 112 -24.82 -12.92 -19.74
N ALA A 113 -25.40 -11.72 -19.62
CA ALA A 113 -26.33 -11.18 -20.62
C ALA A 113 -25.66 -10.96 -21.98
N VAL A 114 -24.45 -10.39 -21.99
CA VAL A 114 -23.69 -10.13 -23.23
C VAL A 114 -23.22 -11.43 -23.86
N ALA A 115 -22.80 -12.40 -23.05
CA ALA A 115 -22.45 -13.74 -23.55
C ALA A 115 -23.65 -14.45 -24.18
N GLY A 116 -24.82 -14.35 -23.54
CA GLY A 116 -26.09 -14.88 -24.05
C GLY A 116 -26.46 -14.27 -25.41
N TYR A 117 -26.41 -12.94 -25.52
CA TYR A 117 -26.60 -12.26 -26.82
C TYR A 117 -25.61 -12.74 -27.88
N GLY A 118 -24.31 -12.80 -27.55
CA GLY A 118 -23.29 -13.29 -28.48
C GLY A 118 -23.52 -14.74 -28.92
N ALA A 119 -24.03 -15.60 -28.04
CA ALA A 119 -24.38 -16.97 -28.37
C ALA A 119 -25.56 -17.04 -29.35
N VAL A 120 -26.61 -16.24 -29.14
CA VAL A 120 -27.77 -16.14 -30.05
C VAL A 120 -27.33 -15.68 -31.43
N VAL A 121 -26.52 -14.62 -31.53
CA VAL A 121 -26.04 -14.13 -32.84
C VAL A 121 -25.24 -15.20 -33.59
N ARG A 122 -24.34 -15.91 -32.89
CA ARG A 122 -23.55 -17.01 -33.50
C ARG A 122 -24.43 -18.18 -33.92
N GLN A 123 -25.41 -18.55 -33.10
CA GLN A 123 -26.38 -19.60 -33.43
C GLN A 123 -27.16 -19.25 -34.69
N VAL A 124 -27.79 -18.06 -34.73
CA VAL A 124 -28.56 -17.59 -35.89
C VAL A 124 -27.68 -17.50 -37.14
N SER A 125 -26.44 -17.01 -37.01
CA SER A 125 -25.48 -17.00 -38.12
C SER A 125 -25.21 -18.42 -38.65
N GLY A 126 -25.05 -19.40 -37.77
CA GLY A 126 -24.87 -20.81 -38.14
C GLY A 126 -26.09 -21.41 -38.84
N GLU A 127 -27.30 -21.12 -38.34
CA GLU A 127 -28.57 -21.54 -38.95
C GLU A 127 -28.74 -20.98 -40.37
N LEU A 128 -28.47 -19.68 -40.56
CA LEU A 128 -28.52 -19.04 -41.88
C LEU A 128 -27.50 -19.64 -42.85
N LEU A 129 -26.25 -19.86 -42.39
CA LEU A 129 -25.22 -20.51 -43.21
C LEU A 129 -25.60 -21.95 -43.58
N GLY A 130 -26.16 -22.72 -42.64
CA GLY A 130 -26.64 -24.09 -42.87
C GLY A 130 -27.80 -24.15 -43.86
N ALA A 131 -28.63 -23.12 -43.89
CA ALA A 131 -29.70 -22.94 -44.88
C ALA A 131 -29.20 -22.40 -46.25
N GLY A 132 -27.91 -22.11 -46.40
CA GLY A 132 -27.31 -21.58 -47.63
C GLY A 132 -27.40 -20.06 -47.79
N LEU A 133 -27.89 -19.33 -46.79
CA LEU A 133 -28.00 -17.86 -46.81
C LEU A 133 -26.70 -17.21 -46.30
N ARG A 134 -25.82 -16.86 -47.25
CA ARG A 134 -24.52 -16.22 -46.98
C ARG A 134 -24.57 -14.71 -47.26
N ALA A 135 -24.19 -13.91 -46.28
CA ALA A 135 -23.92 -12.49 -46.50
C ALA A 135 -22.56 -12.34 -47.20
N GLY A 136 -22.58 -12.16 -48.52
CA GLY A 136 -21.39 -12.02 -49.35
C GLY A 136 -21.67 -12.05 -50.85
N ASP A 137 -22.66 -12.83 -51.30
CA ASP A 137 -22.91 -13.11 -52.73
C ASP A 137 -24.00 -12.23 -53.36
N GLY A 138 -24.27 -11.04 -52.78
CA GLY A 138 -25.27 -10.08 -53.30
C GLY A 138 -26.64 -10.12 -52.61
N GLY A 139 -26.79 -10.92 -51.54
CA GLY A 139 -27.95 -10.90 -50.66
C GLY A 139 -27.83 -9.87 -49.53
N VAL A 140 -28.92 -9.15 -49.25
CA VAL A 140 -29.03 -8.19 -48.13
C VAL A 140 -29.09 -8.91 -46.77
N ASP A 141 -29.59 -10.15 -46.76
CA ASP A 141 -29.77 -10.96 -45.56
C ASP A 141 -28.94 -12.26 -45.62
N GLY A 142 -28.34 -12.65 -44.50
CA GLY A 142 -27.54 -13.87 -44.36
C GLY A 142 -26.55 -13.85 -43.19
N GLY A 143 -25.99 -15.03 -42.89
CA GLY A 143 -24.93 -15.19 -41.89
C GLY A 143 -23.54 -15.04 -42.52
N THR A 144 -22.54 -14.74 -41.69
CA THR A 144 -21.11 -14.74 -42.08
C THR A 144 -20.33 -15.78 -41.28
N ALA A 145 -19.21 -16.26 -41.82
CA ALA A 145 -18.32 -17.17 -41.10
C ALA A 145 -17.72 -16.55 -39.82
N ALA A 146 -17.65 -15.21 -39.75
CA ALA A 146 -17.20 -14.47 -38.58
C ALA A 146 -18.28 -14.31 -37.49
N GLY A 147 -19.49 -14.85 -37.68
CA GLY A 147 -20.57 -14.77 -36.70
C GLY A 147 -21.29 -13.42 -36.66
N THR A 148 -21.31 -12.68 -37.78
CA THR A 148 -22.19 -11.52 -38.02
C THR A 148 -23.44 -11.98 -38.78
N VAL A 149 -24.60 -11.43 -38.40
CA VAL A 149 -25.89 -11.66 -39.06
C VAL A 149 -26.37 -10.37 -39.72
N HIS A 150 -26.76 -10.45 -40.98
CA HIS A 150 -27.51 -9.41 -41.68
C HIS A 150 -28.94 -9.91 -41.85
N LEU A 151 -29.93 -9.22 -41.29
CA LEU A 151 -31.32 -9.66 -41.38
C LEU A 151 -32.26 -8.47 -41.20
N GLY A 152 -33.22 -8.31 -42.12
CA GLY A 152 -34.25 -7.26 -42.01
C GLY A 152 -33.69 -5.84 -42.17
N GLY A 153 -32.59 -5.69 -42.90
CA GLY A 153 -31.88 -4.40 -43.07
C GLY A 153 -31.00 -4.01 -41.88
N GLU A 154 -30.91 -4.83 -40.84
CA GLU A 154 -30.06 -4.61 -39.66
C GLU A 154 -28.82 -5.52 -39.66
N THR A 155 -27.77 -5.09 -38.97
CA THR A 155 -26.53 -5.86 -38.81
C THR A 155 -26.29 -6.16 -37.34
N TRP A 156 -26.24 -7.44 -37.01
CA TRP A 156 -26.04 -7.96 -35.66
C TRP A 156 -24.66 -8.60 -35.54
N ARG A 157 -23.91 -8.19 -34.51
CA ARG A 157 -22.55 -8.70 -34.26
C ARG A 157 -22.48 -9.28 -32.86
N ALA A 158 -21.85 -10.43 -32.73
CA ALA A 158 -21.53 -10.97 -31.41
C ALA A 158 -20.61 -9.98 -30.67
N ALA A 159 -20.97 -9.66 -29.42
CA ALA A 159 -20.14 -8.84 -28.56
C ALA A 159 -19.22 -9.73 -27.71
N ASP A 160 -18.00 -9.26 -27.47
CA ASP A 160 -17.11 -9.85 -26.47
C ASP A 160 -17.47 -9.27 -25.08
N PRO A 161 -17.94 -10.10 -24.13
CA PRO A 161 -18.37 -9.62 -22.81
C PRO A 161 -17.26 -8.88 -22.05
N GLY A 162 -16.03 -9.40 -22.10
CA GLY A 162 -14.89 -8.81 -21.38
C GLY A 162 -14.53 -7.42 -21.90
N SER A 163 -14.42 -7.28 -23.23
CA SER A 163 -14.10 -6.00 -23.89
C SER A 163 -15.17 -4.94 -23.66
N LEU A 164 -16.46 -5.33 -23.65
CA LEU A 164 -17.55 -4.39 -23.41
C LEU A 164 -17.55 -3.88 -21.96
N VAL A 165 -17.37 -4.76 -20.99
CA VAL A 165 -17.26 -4.36 -19.56
C VAL A 165 -16.06 -3.44 -19.35
N ALA A 166 -14.91 -3.76 -19.95
CA ALA A 166 -13.73 -2.91 -19.88
C ALA A 166 -14.00 -1.50 -20.47
N ALA A 167 -14.65 -1.41 -21.63
CA ALA A 167 -14.99 -0.13 -22.25
C ALA A 167 -15.95 0.70 -21.39
N VAL A 168 -16.96 0.07 -20.79
CA VAL A 168 -17.91 0.74 -19.88
C VAL A 168 -17.21 1.23 -18.61
N MET A 169 -16.34 0.41 -18.01
CA MET A 169 -15.57 0.82 -16.83
C MET A 169 -14.64 1.99 -17.14
N GLN A 170 -13.92 1.96 -18.28
CA GLN A 170 -13.07 3.07 -18.71
C GLN A 170 -13.88 4.37 -18.88
N ALA A 171 -15.05 4.31 -19.51
CA ALA A 171 -15.93 5.46 -19.69
C ALA A 171 -16.46 6.01 -18.36
N ALA A 172 -16.88 5.14 -17.44
CA ALA A 172 -17.36 5.51 -16.11
C ALA A 172 -16.26 6.19 -15.29
N VAL A 173 -15.05 5.63 -15.30
CA VAL A 173 -13.89 6.23 -14.63
C VAL A 173 -13.52 7.57 -15.27
N ALA A 174 -13.48 7.66 -16.60
CA ALA A 174 -13.19 8.91 -17.30
C ALA A 174 -14.24 10.00 -17.02
N ALA A 175 -15.50 9.65 -16.77
CA ALA A 175 -16.53 10.59 -16.38
C ALA A 175 -16.30 11.15 -14.96
N HIS A 176 -15.73 10.36 -14.06
CA HIS A 176 -15.42 10.76 -12.69
C HIS A 176 -14.09 11.52 -12.60
N ASP A 177 -13.03 10.96 -13.18
CA ASP A 177 -11.71 11.56 -13.28
C ASP A 177 -11.02 11.17 -14.59
N ARG A 178 -10.97 12.13 -15.52
CA ARG A 178 -10.32 11.97 -16.83
C ARG A 178 -8.81 11.74 -16.75
N ARG A 179 -8.15 12.15 -15.67
CA ARG A 179 -6.71 12.00 -15.49
C ARG A 179 -6.35 10.63 -14.91
N HIS A 180 -7.33 9.90 -14.40
CA HIS A 180 -7.14 8.61 -13.77
C HIS A 180 -6.50 7.59 -14.72
N VAL A 181 -5.61 6.74 -14.21
CA VAL A 181 -4.83 5.78 -15.01
C VAL A 181 -5.73 4.81 -15.78
N PHE A 182 -6.82 4.35 -15.18
CA PHE A 182 -7.84 3.53 -15.86
C PHE A 182 -8.58 4.25 -16.98
N ALA A 183 -8.67 5.58 -16.96
CA ALA A 183 -9.28 6.36 -18.03
C ALA A 183 -8.34 6.50 -19.24
N GLN A 184 -7.06 6.16 -19.09
CA GLN A 184 -6.06 6.22 -20.15
C GLN A 184 -5.87 4.84 -20.80
N ALA A 185 -5.75 4.79 -22.12
CA ALA A 185 -5.67 3.56 -22.92
C ALA A 185 -4.44 2.65 -22.66
N ARG A 186 -3.61 2.96 -21.65
CA ARG A 186 -2.35 2.27 -21.33
C ARG A 186 -2.45 1.29 -20.15
N TRP A 187 -3.65 0.84 -19.83
CA TRP A 187 -3.98 0.22 -18.55
C TRP A 187 -3.32 -1.14 -18.23
N GLY A 188 -2.50 -1.70 -19.13
CA GLY A 188 -1.89 -3.02 -18.97
C GLY A 188 -0.75 -3.16 -17.94
N GLN A 189 -0.40 -2.16 -17.12
CA GLN A 189 0.81 -2.21 -16.28
C GLN A 189 0.73 -1.66 -14.83
N MET A 190 -0.45 -1.36 -14.29
CA MET A 190 -0.54 -0.89 -12.89
C MET A 190 -1.45 -1.78 -12.05
N GLY A 191 -0.82 -2.68 -11.29
CA GLY A 191 -1.40 -3.33 -10.13
C GLY A 191 -0.31 -3.53 -9.08
N GLY A 192 -0.29 -2.66 -8.07
CA GLY A 192 0.65 -2.74 -6.96
C GLY A 192 0.22 -3.78 -5.92
N LEU A 193 1.17 -4.36 -5.19
CA LEU A 193 0.95 -5.38 -4.14
C LEU A 193 -0.12 -4.99 -3.09
N VAL A 194 -0.33 -3.70 -2.86
CA VAL A 194 -1.32 -3.17 -1.89
C VAL A 194 -2.77 -3.35 -2.37
N GLU A 195 -3.02 -3.25 -3.68
CA GLU A 195 -4.36 -3.35 -4.26
C GLU A 195 -4.85 -4.80 -4.30
N ALA A 196 -3.93 -5.75 -4.47
CA ALA A 196 -4.23 -7.18 -4.44
C ALA A 196 -4.64 -7.68 -3.05
N GLN A 197 -3.98 -7.18 -1.99
CA GLN A 197 -4.30 -7.56 -0.61
C GLN A 197 -5.62 -6.96 -0.14
N ALA A 198 -5.86 -5.67 -0.45
CA ALA A 198 -7.14 -5.03 -0.17
C ALA A 198 -8.30 -5.71 -0.91
N ARG A 199 -8.09 -6.09 -2.17
CA ARG A 199 -9.09 -6.85 -2.95
C ARG A 199 -9.38 -8.23 -2.34
N ALA A 200 -8.34 -8.97 -1.92
CA ALA A 200 -8.51 -10.29 -1.32
C ALA A 200 -9.28 -10.23 0.01
N GLU A 201 -9.00 -9.23 0.86
CA GLU A 201 -9.72 -9.04 2.13
C GLU A 201 -11.17 -8.61 1.92
N LEU A 202 -11.44 -7.74 0.94
CA LEU A 202 -12.80 -7.31 0.61
C LEU A 202 -13.65 -8.47 0.05
N LEU A 203 -13.07 -9.28 -0.85
CA LEU A 203 -13.75 -10.46 -1.40
C LEU A 203 -14.00 -11.54 -0.34
N ALA A 204 -13.05 -11.77 0.58
CA ALA A 204 -13.22 -12.73 1.67
C ALA A 204 -14.38 -12.36 2.61
N ARG A 205 -14.59 -11.06 2.89
CA ARG A 205 -15.71 -10.58 3.72
C ARG A 205 -17.05 -10.54 2.99
N ALA A 206 -17.04 -10.37 1.67
CA ALA A 206 -18.25 -10.48 0.85
C ALA A 206 -18.74 -11.93 0.75
N ALA A 207 -17.83 -12.91 0.73
CA ALA A 207 -18.15 -14.34 0.63
C ALA A 207 -18.60 -14.98 1.97
N GLY A 208 -18.35 -14.32 3.11
CA GLY A 208 -18.69 -14.81 4.46
C GLY A 208 -20.09 -14.43 4.95
N ARG A 209 -21.03 -14.10 4.04
CA ARG A 209 -22.43 -13.78 4.36
C ARG A 209 -23.40 -14.68 3.62
#